data_AF-A0A7S2ZR75-F1
#
_entry.id   AF-A0A7S2ZR75-F1
#
_cell.length_a   1.000
_cell.length_b   1.000
_cell.length_c   1.000
_cell.angle_alpha   90.00
_cell.angle_beta   90.00
_cell.angle_gamma   90.00
#
_symmetry.space_group_name_H-M   'P 1'
#
loop_
_entity.id
_entity.type
_entity.pdbx_description
1 polymer ?
#
loop_
_entity_poly.entity_id
_entity_poly.type
_entity_poly.pdbx_seq_one_letter_code
_entity_poly.pdbx_strand_id
1 'polypeptide(L)'
;MAFVGGLGVGDLGVRRRASFASQRRRPAVLRMVAVGPRVGHGFDLHRLEPDNKLILGGVVLDHSVGCVGHSDGDAVYHCVVDSVLGALSMPDIGQLFPDKDPEWKGAPSDVFMRATKDLMEEKGYEIGNLDVTVILEKPKLSPHKGKMRENIAELLGCDLDRVNLKAKTHEKVDALGENRAVACHTVVMLVPRPLEHEAQSTVAEATAVTVDDPKSLAQDWMQMASKRVMVNLEAGTAAIREAEAAIQNEHVLQNLYETIKSRKGADPSSSWTAKLFSKGRSKISQKVGEEGTEVVIAGIRDDKPELIKESADLLYHLSVLWADAGVEPDEVWDELRSRENTSGIAEKQSRSS
;
A
#
# COMPACT_ATOMS: atom_id res chain seq x y z
N MET A 1 43.82 -56.94 -46.64
CA MET A 1 44.70 -55.76 -46.67
C MET A 1 44.25 -54.83 -45.55
N ALA A 2 45.16 -54.47 -44.65
CA ALA A 2 44.92 -53.73 -43.41
C ALA A 2 45.00 -52.21 -43.62
N PHE A 3 44.80 -51.47 -42.51
CA PHE A 3 44.97 -50.03 -42.24
C PHE A 3 43.72 -49.15 -42.46
N VAL A 4 43.03 -48.67 -41.41
CA VAL A 4 43.35 -47.67 -40.34
C VAL A 4 43.19 -46.23 -40.84
N GLY A 5 42.35 -45.44 -40.16
CA GLY A 5 42.27 -43.98 -40.31
C GLY A 5 41.00 -43.40 -39.68
N GLY A 6 41.13 -42.76 -38.51
CA GLY A 6 40.02 -42.36 -37.66
C GLY A 6 39.31 -41.03 -37.99
N LEU A 7 38.26 -40.81 -37.18
CA LEU A 7 37.71 -39.55 -36.68
C LEU A 7 36.96 -38.62 -37.64
N GLY A 8 35.68 -38.38 -37.31
CA GLY A 8 34.88 -37.28 -37.82
C GLY A 8 33.43 -37.40 -37.38
N VAL A 9 33.12 -36.88 -36.19
CA VAL A 9 31.75 -36.71 -35.69
C VAL A 9 31.09 -35.61 -36.53
N GLY A 10 30.05 -35.95 -37.29
CA GLY A 10 29.37 -35.05 -38.22
C GLY A 10 27.86 -35.26 -38.20
N ASP A 11 27.23 -34.39 -37.41
CA ASP A 11 25.83 -33.93 -37.40
C ASP A 11 24.88 -34.49 -38.47
N LEU A 12 23.93 -35.33 -38.04
CA LEU A 12 22.74 -35.73 -38.81
C LEU A 12 21.53 -35.64 -37.87
N GLY A 13 20.76 -34.55 -37.99
CA GLY A 13 19.67 -34.30 -37.05
C GLY A 13 18.59 -33.37 -37.59
N VAL A 14 17.85 -33.86 -38.59
CA VAL A 14 16.53 -33.43 -39.05
C VAL A 14 15.72 -32.67 -37.96
N ARG A 15 15.46 -31.37 -38.14
CA ARG A 15 14.47 -30.64 -37.35
C ARG A 15 13.15 -30.52 -38.12
N ARG A 16 12.17 -31.35 -37.76
CA ARG A 16 10.74 -31.06 -37.95
C ARG A 16 10.03 -31.04 -36.59
N ARG A 17 9.38 -29.90 -36.36
CA ARG A 17 8.15 -29.63 -35.58
C ARG A 17 8.06 -30.10 -34.12
N ALA A 18 7.77 -29.14 -33.24
CA ALA A 18 6.55 -29.16 -32.43
C ALA A 18 6.28 -27.77 -31.86
N SER A 19 5.17 -27.17 -32.29
CA SER A 19 4.49 -26.10 -31.59
C SER A 19 3.93 -26.65 -30.28
N PHE A 20 4.31 -26.09 -29.14
CA PHE A 20 3.51 -26.14 -27.93
C PHE A 20 3.69 -24.83 -27.18
N ALA A 21 2.86 -23.86 -27.54
CA ALA A 21 2.50 -22.78 -26.65
C ALA A 21 1.74 -23.40 -25.47
N SER A 22 2.45 -23.77 -24.40
CA SER A 22 1.79 -24.02 -23.13
C SER A 22 1.63 -22.67 -22.43
N GLN A 23 0.49 -22.02 -22.68
CA GLN A 23 -0.11 -21.10 -21.72
C GLN A 23 -0.35 -21.89 -20.42
N ARG A 24 0.67 -21.94 -19.57
CA ARG A 24 0.48 -22.30 -18.17
C ARG A 24 -0.27 -21.14 -17.55
N ARG A 25 -1.60 -21.27 -17.49
CA ARG A 25 -2.43 -20.46 -16.58
C ARG A 25 -1.80 -20.60 -15.20
N ARG A 26 -1.23 -19.51 -14.68
CA ARG A 26 -0.79 -19.44 -13.29
C ARG A 26 -2.03 -19.76 -12.43
N PRO A 27 -1.93 -20.65 -11.42
CA PRO A 27 -3.06 -20.90 -10.54
C PRO A 27 -3.45 -19.56 -9.89
N ALA A 28 -4.75 -19.31 -9.78
CA ALA A 28 -5.26 -18.13 -9.08
C ALA A 28 -4.79 -18.20 -7.63
N VAL A 29 -3.71 -17.48 -7.32
CA VAL A 29 -3.25 -17.29 -5.95
C VAL A 29 -4.35 -16.45 -5.30
N LEU A 30 -4.95 -16.97 -4.24
CA LEU A 30 -5.89 -16.23 -3.41
C LEU A 30 -5.14 -14.99 -2.90
N ARG A 31 -5.28 -13.84 -3.59
CA ARG A 31 -4.67 -12.59 -3.17
C ARG A 31 -5.26 -12.28 -1.80
N MET A 32 -4.45 -12.31 -0.75
CA MET A 32 -4.87 -11.80 0.55
C MET A 32 -5.39 -10.37 0.31
N VAL A 33 -6.63 -10.11 0.71
CA VAL A 33 -7.17 -8.76 0.67
C VAL A 33 -6.34 -7.94 1.66
N ALA A 34 -5.60 -6.96 1.14
CA ALA A 34 -4.89 -6.01 1.98
C ALA A 34 -5.91 -5.28 2.86
N VAL A 35 -5.78 -5.44 4.18
CA VAL A 35 -6.69 -4.82 5.15
C VAL A 35 -6.01 -3.58 5.73
N GLY A 36 -6.57 -2.40 5.44
CA GLY A 36 -6.16 -1.11 6.00
C GLY A 36 -4.73 -0.65 5.68
N PRO A 37 -4.39 0.61 6.03
CA PRO A 37 -3.03 1.12 5.90
C PRO A 37 -2.06 0.44 6.86
N ARG A 38 -0.78 0.33 6.46
CA ARG A 38 0.31 -0.21 7.28
C ARG A 38 1.45 0.77 7.36
N VAL A 39 2.11 0.83 8.50
CA VAL A 39 3.30 1.68 8.70
C VAL A 39 4.52 0.81 8.86
N GLY A 40 5.62 1.24 8.26
CA GLY A 40 6.93 0.63 8.44
C GLY A 40 8.00 1.67 8.68
N HIS A 41 9.01 1.29 9.45
CA HIS A 41 10.17 2.11 9.75
C HIS A 41 11.43 1.35 9.32
N GLY A 42 12.30 2.04 8.60
CA GLY A 42 13.62 1.56 8.24
C GLY A 42 14.70 2.42 8.91
N PHE A 43 15.79 1.78 9.29
CA PHE A 43 17.01 2.44 9.74
C PHE A 43 18.20 1.72 9.15
N ASP A 44 19.13 2.47 8.57
CA ASP A 44 20.39 1.91 8.09
C ASP A 44 21.56 2.84 8.40
N LEU A 45 22.75 2.26 8.60
CA LEU A 45 23.97 2.98 8.92
C LEU A 45 25.17 2.34 8.21
N HIS A 46 25.86 3.14 7.41
CA HIS A 46 27.09 2.74 6.75
C HIS A 46 28.28 3.55 7.26
N ARG A 47 29.41 2.87 7.45
CA ARG A 47 30.70 3.53 7.65
C ARG A 47 31.15 4.18 6.34
N LEU A 48 31.84 5.31 6.45
CA LEU A 48 32.51 5.97 5.34
C LEU A 48 34.02 5.74 5.40
N GLU A 49 34.60 5.25 4.31
CA GLU A 49 36.05 5.02 4.17
C GLU A 49 36.55 5.62 2.84
N PRO A 50 37.85 5.96 2.72
CA PRO A 50 38.47 6.33 1.44
C PRO A 50 38.30 5.25 0.36
N ASP A 51 38.52 5.62 -0.89
CA ASP A 51 38.48 4.75 -2.08
C ASP A 51 37.11 4.11 -2.39
N ASN A 52 36.07 4.41 -1.60
CA ASN A 52 34.69 4.03 -1.86
C ASN A 52 33.91 5.18 -2.50
N LYS A 53 32.95 4.84 -3.37
CA LYS A 53 32.01 5.82 -3.92
C LYS A 53 30.92 6.12 -2.90
N LEU A 54 30.57 7.40 -2.75
CA LEU A 54 29.41 7.77 -1.96
C LEU A 54 28.17 7.75 -2.86
N ILE A 55 27.34 6.71 -2.71
CA ILE A 55 26.10 6.55 -3.46
C ILE A 55 24.95 6.64 -2.46
N LEU A 56 24.01 7.54 -2.71
CA LEU A 56 22.82 7.73 -1.87
C LEU A 56 21.60 8.00 -2.77
N GLY A 57 20.52 7.25 -2.59
CA GLY A 57 19.31 7.36 -3.38
C GLY A 57 19.55 7.22 -4.90
N GLY A 58 20.51 6.38 -5.30
CA GLY A 58 20.94 6.17 -6.68
C GLY A 58 21.75 7.31 -7.28
N VAL A 59 22.20 8.27 -6.46
CA VAL A 59 23.03 9.40 -6.90
C VAL A 59 24.47 9.21 -6.40
N VAL A 60 25.42 9.20 -7.33
CA VAL A 60 26.85 9.25 -7.01
C VAL A 60 27.21 10.69 -6.61
N LEU A 61 27.70 10.85 -5.39
CA LEU A 61 28.11 12.14 -4.82
C LEU A 61 29.62 12.28 -4.87
N ASP A 62 30.10 13.45 -5.31
CA ASP A 62 31.52 13.77 -5.28
C ASP A 62 31.96 14.03 -3.83
N HIS A 63 32.75 13.09 -3.29
CA HIS A 63 33.26 13.14 -1.93
C HIS A 63 34.50 12.26 -1.79
N SER A 64 35.39 12.59 -0.85
CA SER A 64 36.65 11.87 -0.63
C SER A 64 36.52 10.52 0.09
N VAL A 65 35.32 10.21 0.59
CA VAL A 65 34.98 8.95 1.26
C VAL A 65 33.57 8.52 0.85
N GLY A 66 33.31 7.22 0.86
CA GLY A 66 32.04 6.62 0.47
C GLY A 66 31.67 5.42 1.35
N CYS A 67 30.47 4.88 1.14
CA CYS A 67 29.91 3.83 1.98
C CYS A 67 30.67 2.51 1.85
N VAL A 68 30.94 1.87 2.98
CA VAL A 68 31.43 0.49 3.03
C VAL A 68 30.22 -0.44 3.03
N GLY A 69 30.11 -1.31 2.03
CA GLY A 69 29.02 -2.28 1.93
C GLY A 69 29.39 -3.50 1.10
N HIS A 70 28.55 -4.54 1.18
CA HIS A 70 28.66 -5.72 0.32
C HIS A 70 28.03 -5.49 -1.07
N SER A 71 27.11 -4.52 -1.17
CA SER A 71 26.54 -3.93 -2.40
C SER A 71 27.24 -2.61 -2.76
N ASP A 72 26.56 -1.72 -3.49
CA ASP A 72 27.02 -0.36 -3.78
C ASP A 72 26.96 0.60 -2.56
N GLY A 73 26.46 0.13 -1.41
CA GLY A 73 26.45 0.84 -0.14
C GLY A 73 25.41 1.95 -0.03
N ASP A 74 24.36 1.93 -0.86
CA ASP A 74 23.29 2.93 -0.81
C ASP A 74 22.40 2.80 0.43
N ALA A 75 22.79 3.51 1.50
CA ALA A 75 22.08 3.56 2.77
C ALA A 75 20.64 4.07 2.64
N VAL A 76 20.31 4.87 1.61
CA VAL A 76 18.95 5.36 1.40
C VAL A 76 18.07 4.23 0.88
N TYR A 77 18.54 3.50 -0.14
CA TYR A 77 17.77 2.37 -0.68
C TYR A 77 17.59 1.25 0.33
N HIS A 78 18.62 0.88 1.07
CA HIS A 78 18.49 -0.13 2.13
C HIS A 78 17.45 0.27 3.17
N CYS A 79 17.52 1.52 3.64
CA CYS A 79 16.58 2.04 4.62
C CYS A 79 15.13 2.08 4.08
N VAL A 80 14.94 2.41 2.80
CA VAL A 80 13.61 2.36 2.16
C VAL A 80 13.11 0.92 2.06
N VAL A 81 13.95 -0.03 1.63
CA VAL A 81 13.62 -1.45 1.55
C VAL A 81 13.15 -1.97 2.91
N ASP A 82 13.92 -1.76 3.98
CA ASP A 82 13.55 -2.22 5.32
C ASP A 82 12.25 -1.60 5.82
N SER A 83 11.98 -0.32 5.47
CA SER A 83 10.72 0.31 5.84
C SER A 83 9.52 -0.37 5.17
N VAL A 84 9.63 -0.75 3.89
CA VAL A 84 8.55 -1.45 3.17
C VAL A 84 8.40 -2.88 3.68
N LEU A 85 9.50 -3.61 3.88
CA LEU A 85 9.48 -4.95 4.45
C LEU A 85 8.86 -4.97 5.85
N GLY A 86 9.20 -3.99 6.70
CA GLY A 86 8.62 -3.80 8.01
C GLY A 86 7.11 -3.56 7.96
N ALA A 87 6.64 -2.69 7.05
CA ALA A 87 5.21 -2.47 6.84
C ALA A 87 4.48 -3.75 6.38
N LEU A 88 5.14 -4.62 5.61
CA LEU A 88 4.61 -5.91 5.17
C LEU A 88 4.76 -7.04 6.21
N SER A 89 5.33 -6.75 7.39
CA SER A 89 5.64 -7.72 8.44
C SER A 89 6.54 -8.87 7.95
N MET A 90 7.54 -8.52 7.14
CA MET A 90 8.50 -9.46 6.54
C MET A 90 9.86 -9.41 7.25
N PRO A 91 10.72 -10.44 7.04
CA PRO A 91 12.12 -10.38 7.46
C PRO A 91 12.82 -9.17 6.84
N ASP A 92 13.88 -8.69 7.50
CA ASP A 92 14.67 -7.54 7.03
C ASP A 92 15.48 -7.85 5.76
N ILE A 93 16.11 -6.82 5.19
CA ILE A 93 16.92 -6.92 3.97
C ILE A 93 18.03 -7.96 4.09
N GLY A 94 18.69 -8.09 5.25
CA GLY A 94 19.79 -9.02 5.46
C GLY A 94 19.34 -10.48 5.51
N GLN A 95 18.10 -10.72 5.97
CA GLN A 95 17.48 -12.04 5.96
C GLN A 95 16.92 -12.41 4.58
N LEU A 96 16.35 -11.46 3.85
CA LEU A 96 15.77 -11.71 2.51
C LEU A 96 16.81 -11.75 1.40
N PHE A 97 17.89 -10.99 1.53
CA PHE A 97 18.96 -10.87 0.53
C PHE A 97 20.34 -11.10 1.16
N PRO A 98 20.67 -12.34 1.58
CA PRO A 98 21.89 -12.58 2.34
C PRO A 98 23.15 -12.39 1.48
N ASP A 99 24.17 -11.72 2.02
CA ASP A 99 25.45 -11.43 1.34
C ASP A 99 26.23 -12.67 0.87
N LYS A 100 25.92 -13.84 1.45
CA LYS A 100 26.56 -15.12 1.11
C LYS A 100 25.92 -15.80 -0.10
N ASP A 101 24.74 -15.35 -0.53
CA ASP A 101 24.09 -15.87 -1.70
C ASP A 101 24.82 -15.36 -2.96
N PRO A 102 25.28 -16.25 -3.86
CA PRO A 102 25.88 -15.85 -5.12
C PRO A 102 24.97 -14.98 -6.00
N GLU A 103 23.64 -15.06 -5.82
CA GLU A 103 22.66 -14.27 -6.56
C GLU A 103 22.71 -12.77 -6.21
N TRP A 104 22.99 -12.44 -4.93
CA TRP A 104 22.94 -11.07 -4.42
C TRP A 104 24.30 -10.42 -4.21
N LYS A 105 25.38 -11.22 -4.24
CA LYS A 105 26.73 -10.74 -3.95
C LYS A 105 27.18 -9.67 -4.95
N GLY A 106 27.38 -8.45 -4.47
CA GLY A 106 27.80 -7.30 -5.29
C GLY A 106 26.69 -6.77 -6.21
N ALA A 107 25.43 -7.16 -5.97
CA ALA A 107 24.30 -6.58 -6.68
C ALA A 107 24.15 -5.08 -6.35
N PRO A 108 23.76 -4.24 -7.33
CA PRO A 108 23.42 -2.85 -7.06
C PRO A 108 22.14 -2.77 -6.23
N SER A 109 22.02 -1.77 -5.36
CA SER A 109 20.96 -1.71 -4.36
C SER A 109 19.57 -1.44 -4.95
N ASP A 110 19.49 -0.99 -6.20
CA ASP A 110 18.24 -0.81 -6.93
C ASP A 110 17.52 -2.14 -7.25
N VAL A 111 18.25 -3.26 -7.24
CA VAL A 111 17.68 -4.61 -7.36
C VAL A 111 16.80 -4.94 -6.16
N PHE A 112 17.25 -4.61 -4.95
CA PHE A 112 16.48 -4.85 -3.72
C PHE A 112 15.21 -3.99 -3.67
N MET A 113 15.29 -2.74 -4.16
CA MET A 113 14.13 -1.85 -4.31
C MET A 113 13.07 -2.46 -5.23
N ARG A 114 13.48 -2.97 -6.40
CA ARG A 114 12.55 -3.61 -7.36
C ARG A 114 11.95 -4.91 -6.82
N ALA A 115 12.75 -5.76 -6.20
CA ALA A 115 12.26 -7.00 -5.58
C ALA A 115 11.24 -6.70 -4.46
N THR A 116 11.50 -5.65 -3.67
CA THR A 116 10.60 -5.22 -2.58
C THR A 116 9.32 -4.60 -3.12
N LYS A 117 9.39 -3.85 -4.22
CA LYS A 117 8.19 -3.38 -4.95
C LYS A 117 7.33 -4.57 -5.37
N ASP A 118 7.90 -5.56 -6.06
CA ASP A 118 7.14 -6.71 -6.56
C ASP A 118 6.45 -7.47 -5.41
N LEU A 119 7.13 -7.61 -4.27
CA LEU A 119 6.60 -8.23 -3.06
C LEU A 119 5.48 -7.43 -2.39
N MET A 120 5.62 -6.11 -2.34
CA MET A 120 4.58 -5.18 -1.88
C MET A 120 3.31 -5.33 -2.73
N GLU A 121 3.47 -5.39 -4.05
CA GLU A 121 2.35 -5.55 -5.00
C GLU A 121 1.72 -6.95 -4.96
N GLU A 122 2.52 -8.00 -4.76
CA GLU A 122 2.02 -9.36 -4.57
C GLU A 122 1.11 -9.44 -3.33
N LYS A 123 1.50 -8.75 -2.26
CA LYS A 123 0.72 -8.62 -1.02
C LYS A 123 -0.45 -7.64 -1.11
N GLY A 124 -0.69 -7.04 -2.28
CA GLY A 124 -1.84 -6.16 -2.51
C GLY A 124 -1.69 -4.76 -1.91
N TYR A 125 -0.46 -4.29 -1.71
CA TYR A 125 -0.17 -2.95 -1.19
C TYR A 125 0.47 -2.05 -2.26
N GLU A 126 0.35 -0.75 -2.04
CA GLU A 126 1.12 0.28 -2.75
C GLU A 126 1.60 1.37 -1.77
N ILE A 127 2.53 2.22 -2.22
CA ILE A 127 3.05 3.35 -1.42
C ILE A 127 1.95 4.39 -1.25
N GLY A 128 1.50 4.63 -0.02
CA GLY A 128 0.67 5.79 0.33
C GLY A 128 1.51 7.06 0.42
N ASN A 129 2.49 7.07 1.32
CA ASN A 129 3.55 8.08 1.36
C ASN A 129 4.83 7.52 2.00
N LEU A 130 5.96 8.17 1.70
CA LEU A 130 7.28 7.80 2.20
C LEU A 130 8.08 9.06 2.53
N ASP A 131 8.71 9.07 3.71
CA ASP A 131 9.51 10.19 4.19
C ASP A 131 10.88 9.71 4.68
N VAL A 132 11.93 10.17 4.01
CA VAL A 132 13.32 9.79 4.27
C VAL A 132 14.03 10.92 5.00
N THR A 133 14.88 10.57 5.97
CA THR A 133 15.81 11.49 6.62
C THR A 133 17.22 10.93 6.55
N VAL A 134 18.09 11.59 5.80
CA VAL A 134 19.51 11.27 5.74
C VAL A 134 20.28 12.14 6.73
N ILE A 135 21.08 11.51 7.58
CA ILE A 135 21.99 12.18 8.51
C ILE A 135 23.41 12.01 7.96
N LEU A 136 23.96 13.12 7.47
CA LEU A 136 25.27 13.17 6.83
C LEU A 136 25.90 14.55 7.05
N GLU A 137 27.14 14.58 7.55
CA GLU A 137 27.84 15.84 7.79
C GLU A 137 28.25 16.52 6.47
N LYS A 138 28.82 15.75 5.52
CA LYS A 138 29.20 16.21 4.18
C LYS A 138 29.08 15.06 3.16
N PRO A 139 28.82 15.35 1.87
CA PRO A 139 28.59 16.66 1.27
C PRO A 139 27.16 17.18 1.50
N LYS A 140 26.88 18.41 1.06
CA LYS A 140 25.52 18.96 1.12
C LYS A 140 24.59 18.19 0.17
N LEU A 141 23.55 17.57 0.71
CA LEU A 141 22.58 16.83 -0.11
C LEU A 141 21.53 17.70 -0.80
N SER A 142 21.37 18.96 -0.39
CA SER A 142 20.31 19.85 -0.91
C SER A 142 20.18 19.90 -2.45
N PRO A 143 21.28 19.96 -3.23
CA PRO A 143 21.20 19.96 -4.70
C PRO A 143 20.75 18.62 -5.31
N HIS A 144 20.87 17.53 -4.57
CA HIS A 144 20.66 16.16 -5.07
C HIS A 144 19.33 15.56 -4.64
N LYS A 145 18.63 16.16 -3.64
CA LYS A 145 17.39 15.61 -3.08
C LYS A 145 16.30 15.38 -4.13
N GLY A 146 16.18 16.28 -5.12
CA GLY A 146 15.21 16.12 -6.20
C GLY A 146 15.42 14.82 -6.97
N LYS A 147 16.66 14.58 -7.43
CA LYS A 147 17.01 13.38 -8.18
C LYS A 147 16.86 12.10 -7.36
N MET A 148 17.24 12.13 -6.08
CA MET A 148 17.05 10.98 -5.18
C MET A 148 15.57 10.61 -5.03
N ARG A 149 14.67 11.62 -4.87
CA ARG A 149 13.23 11.40 -4.80
C ARG A 149 12.67 10.81 -6.10
N GLU A 150 13.09 11.34 -7.24
CA GLU A 150 12.73 10.80 -8.57
C GLU A 150 13.12 9.33 -8.71
N ASN A 151 14.35 8.98 -8.35
CA ASN A 151 14.82 7.60 -8.45
C ASN A 151 14.01 6.66 -7.52
N ILE A 152 13.72 7.08 -6.28
CA ILE A 152 12.92 6.28 -5.34
C ILE A 152 11.49 6.09 -5.89
N ALA A 153 10.86 7.16 -6.37
CA ALA A 153 9.52 7.13 -6.94
C ALA A 153 9.44 6.20 -8.16
N GLU A 154 10.42 6.30 -9.06
CA GLU A 154 10.54 5.43 -10.24
C GLU A 154 10.69 3.96 -9.86
N LEU A 155 11.60 3.65 -8.93
CA LEU A 155 11.87 2.27 -8.49
C LEU A 155 10.70 1.63 -7.74
N LEU A 156 9.92 2.41 -7.00
CA LEU A 156 8.74 1.93 -6.27
C LEU A 156 7.44 2.00 -7.09
N GLY A 157 7.47 2.65 -8.26
CA GLY A 157 6.30 2.82 -9.13
C GLY A 157 5.21 3.70 -8.51
N CYS A 158 5.60 4.81 -7.87
CA CYS A 158 4.67 5.76 -7.26
C CYS A 158 4.93 7.20 -7.74
N ASP A 159 3.95 8.08 -7.50
CA ASP A 159 4.07 9.50 -7.85
C ASP A 159 5.10 10.22 -6.96
N LEU A 160 5.79 11.20 -7.54
CA LEU A 160 6.85 11.95 -6.86
C LEU A 160 6.37 12.70 -5.60
N ASP A 161 5.09 13.08 -5.55
CA ASP A 161 4.46 13.76 -4.42
C ASP A 161 4.28 12.84 -3.19
N ARG A 162 4.32 11.51 -3.39
CA ARG A 162 4.31 10.51 -2.31
C ARG A 162 5.67 10.33 -1.65
N VAL A 163 6.75 10.89 -2.22
CA VAL A 163 8.13 10.70 -1.74
C VAL A 163 8.70 12.01 -1.23
N ASN A 164 9.09 12.07 0.04
CA ASN A 164 9.83 13.19 0.63
C ASN A 164 11.24 12.76 1.07
N LEU A 165 12.20 13.69 0.97
CA LEU A 165 13.57 13.47 1.42
C LEU A 165 14.12 14.70 2.15
N LYS A 166 14.52 14.45 3.39
CA LYS A 166 15.14 15.42 4.29
C LYS A 166 16.61 15.05 4.48
N ALA A 167 17.43 16.06 4.75
CA ALA A 167 18.85 15.87 5.03
C ALA A 167 19.23 16.75 6.22
N LYS A 168 20.02 16.20 7.14
CA LYS A 168 20.49 16.86 8.35
C LYS A 168 21.96 16.54 8.57
N THR A 169 22.70 17.52 9.10
CA THR A 169 23.99 17.32 9.76
C THR A 169 23.77 16.66 11.12
N HIS A 170 24.83 16.09 11.71
CA HIS A 170 24.80 15.60 13.09
C HIS A 170 25.52 16.56 14.06
N GLU A 171 25.59 17.85 13.67
CA GLU A 171 26.15 18.94 14.47
C GLU A 171 27.56 18.67 15.01
N LYS A 172 28.40 17.96 14.24
CA LYS A 172 29.75 17.52 14.63
C LYS A 172 29.80 16.62 15.87
N VAL A 173 28.69 15.96 16.20
CA VAL A 173 28.60 14.97 17.28
C VAL A 173 28.81 13.57 16.70
N ASP A 174 29.65 12.78 17.35
CA ASP A 174 29.93 11.36 17.09
C ASP A 174 30.41 10.99 15.67
N ALA A 175 30.34 9.70 15.30
CA ALA A 175 30.78 9.20 14.02
C ALA A 175 30.09 9.86 12.81
N LEU A 176 28.82 10.24 12.95
CA LEU A 176 28.07 10.94 11.90
C LEU A 176 28.62 12.37 11.75
N GLY A 177 28.80 13.09 12.86
CA GLY A 177 29.32 14.46 12.86
C GLY A 177 30.81 14.57 12.54
N GLU A 178 31.58 13.50 12.76
CA GLU A 178 32.99 13.40 12.37
C GLU A 178 33.17 12.97 10.89
N ASN A 179 32.09 12.85 10.13
CA ASN A 179 32.09 12.44 8.72
C ASN A 179 32.67 11.03 8.49
N ARG A 180 32.48 10.14 9.47
CA ARG A 180 32.92 8.73 9.43
C ARG A 180 31.78 7.75 9.16
N ALA A 181 30.54 8.23 9.12
CA ALA A 181 29.36 7.43 8.86
C ALA A 181 28.27 8.25 8.19
N VAL A 182 27.33 7.55 7.57
CA VAL A 182 26.02 8.06 7.14
C VAL A 182 24.94 7.21 7.78
N ALA A 183 23.86 7.85 8.23
CA ALA A 183 22.68 7.16 8.73
C ALA A 183 21.45 7.60 7.94
N CYS A 184 20.50 6.69 7.79
CA CYS A 184 19.24 6.95 7.13
C CYS A 184 18.09 6.43 7.98
N HIS A 185 17.01 7.22 8.07
CA HIS A 185 15.73 6.80 8.61
C HIS A 185 14.67 6.95 7.54
N THR A 186 13.76 5.99 7.44
CA THR A 186 12.61 6.05 6.54
C THR A 186 11.36 5.65 7.30
N VAL A 187 10.28 6.41 7.11
CA VAL A 187 8.93 5.99 7.49
C VAL A 187 8.11 5.88 6.23
N VAL A 188 7.43 4.74 6.07
CA VAL A 188 6.52 4.49 4.95
C VAL A 188 5.13 4.16 5.47
N MET A 189 4.12 4.67 4.77
CA MET A 189 2.76 4.19 4.87
C MET A 189 2.42 3.44 3.59
N LEU A 190 2.05 2.18 3.72
CA LEU A 190 1.46 1.39 2.65
C LEU A 190 -0.06 1.46 2.74
N VAL A 191 -0.72 1.52 1.60
CA VAL A 191 -2.18 1.47 1.50
C VAL A 191 -2.61 0.28 0.65
N PRO A 192 -3.80 -0.31 0.90
CA PRO A 192 -4.34 -1.34 0.03
C PRO A 192 -4.39 -0.85 -1.41
N ARG A 193 -3.83 -1.62 -2.33
CA ARG A 193 -3.98 -1.37 -3.77
C ARG A 193 -5.42 -1.70 -4.16
N PRO A 194 -6.14 -0.78 -4.85
CA PRO A 194 -7.47 -1.08 -5.36
C PRO A 194 -7.43 -2.36 -6.21
N LEU A 195 -8.39 -3.27 -6.02
CA LEU A 195 -8.54 -4.39 -6.93
C LEU A 195 -8.88 -3.83 -8.31
N GLU A 196 -7.95 -3.91 -9.25
CA GLU A 196 -8.30 -3.76 -10.66
C GLU A 196 -9.31 -4.86 -10.98
N HIS A 197 -10.58 -4.48 -11.19
CA HIS A 197 -11.50 -5.34 -11.91
C HIS A 197 -10.83 -5.65 -13.26
N GLU A 198 -10.56 -6.92 -13.55
CA GLU A 198 -10.19 -7.35 -14.89
C GLU A 198 -11.30 -6.90 -15.84
N ALA A 199 -11.12 -5.72 -16.45
CA ALA A 199 -11.96 -5.24 -17.50
C ALA A 199 -11.66 -6.11 -18.73
N GLN A 200 -12.41 -7.20 -18.85
CA GLN A 200 -12.60 -7.86 -20.12
C GLN A 200 -13.21 -6.86 -21.10
N SER A 201 -12.41 -6.25 -21.98
CA SER A 201 -12.82 -5.97 -23.36
C SER A 201 -11.67 -5.47 -24.23
N THR A 202 -11.43 -6.26 -25.28
CA THR A 202 -11.01 -5.89 -26.63
C THR A 202 -11.12 -4.40 -27.03
N VAL A 203 -9.99 -3.81 -27.39
CA VAL A 203 -9.87 -2.73 -28.40
C VAL A 203 -8.58 -3.01 -29.15
N ALA A 204 -8.65 -3.74 -30.28
CA ALA A 204 -8.75 -3.19 -31.63
C ALA A 204 -7.45 -2.48 -32.07
N GLU A 205 -6.76 -3.16 -32.99
CA GLU A 205 -5.73 -2.72 -33.93
C GLU A 205 -5.34 -1.22 -33.90
N ALA A 206 -4.13 -0.93 -33.44
CA ALA A 206 -3.45 0.31 -33.80
C ALA A 206 -2.59 0.04 -35.05
N THR A 207 -3.17 0.36 -36.21
CA THR A 207 -2.49 0.54 -37.48
C THR A 207 -1.29 1.48 -37.34
N ALA A 208 -0.16 1.09 -37.93
CA ALA A 208 1.03 1.93 -38.06
C ALA A 208 0.70 3.22 -38.81
N VAL A 209 0.82 4.36 -38.14
CA VAL A 209 0.85 5.68 -38.78
C VAL A 209 2.32 6.10 -38.87
N THR A 210 2.84 6.21 -40.09
CA THR A 210 4.11 6.90 -40.36
C THR A 210 3.87 8.40 -40.22
N VAL A 211 4.66 9.08 -39.39
CA VAL A 211 4.54 10.54 -39.19
C VAL A 211 5.79 11.24 -39.73
N ASP A 212 5.56 12.09 -40.73
CA ASP A 212 6.49 13.11 -41.22
C ASP A 212 6.42 14.34 -40.30
N ASP A 213 7.56 14.76 -39.75
CA ASP A 213 7.79 15.96 -38.91
C ASP A 213 7.63 15.83 -37.37
N PRO A 214 8.74 15.70 -36.61
CA PRO A 214 8.76 15.59 -35.15
C PRO A 214 8.37 16.85 -34.36
N LYS A 215 8.28 18.05 -34.98
CA LYS A 215 8.15 19.31 -34.21
C LYS A 215 6.70 19.71 -33.88
N SER A 216 5.71 19.30 -34.66
CA SER A 216 4.29 19.62 -34.40
C SER A 216 3.70 18.78 -33.26
N LEU A 217 4.14 17.52 -33.12
CA LEU A 217 3.72 16.58 -32.07
C LEU A 217 4.02 17.09 -30.65
N ALA A 218 5.16 17.75 -30.44
CA ALA A 218 5.55 18.21 -29.10
C ALA A 218 4.65 19.32 -28.56
N GLN A 219 4.14 20.19 -29.43
CA GLN A 219 3.26 21.29 -29.05
C GLN A 219 1.82 20.81 -28.78
N ASP A 220 1.30 19.90 -29.60
CA ASP A 220 -0.02 19.30 -29.39
C ASP A 220 -0.04 18.37 -28.16
N TRP A 221 1.05 17.62 -27.93
CA TRP A 221 1.21 16.82 -26.72
C TRP A 221 1.28 17.66 -25.45
N MET A 222 1.97 18.80 -25.46
CA MET A 222 2.03 19.68 -24.28
C MET A 222 0.66 20.27 -23.92
N GLN A 223 -0.14 20.69 -24.91
CA GLN A 223 -1.48 21.21 -24.64
C GLN A 223 -2.45 20.11 -24.19
N MET A 224 -2.39 18.92 -24.78
CA MET A 224 -3.21 17.78 -24.36
C MET A 224 -2.79 17.25 -22.98
N ALA A 225 -1.48 17.19 -22.69
CA ALA A 225 -0.94 16.78 -21.40
C ALA A 225 -1.35 17.77 -20.31
N SER A 226 -1.22 19.08 -20.51
CA SER A 226 -1.66 20.07 -19.50
C SER A 226 -3.16 20.00 -19.23
N LYS A 227 -3.99 19.81 -20.25
CA LYS A 227 -5.45 19.68 -20.07
C LYS A 227 -5.82 18.36 -19.37
N ARG A 228 -5.13 17.27 -19.70
CA ARG A 228 -5.30 15.95 -19.07
C ARG A 228 -4.79 15.93 -17.64
N VAL A 229 -3.70 16.63 -17.34
CA VAL A 229 -3.18 16.81 -15.97
C VAL A 229 -4.18 17.57 -15.10
N MET A 230 -4.76 18.67 -15.59
CA MET A 230 -5.76 19.43 -14.81
C MET A 230 -7.05 18.65 -14.57
N VAL A 231 -7.56 17.94 -15.59
CA VAL A 231 -8.76 17.08 -15.44
C VAL A 231 -8.48 15.89 -14.51
N ASN A 232 -7.28 15.30 -14.56
CA ASN A 232 -6.88 14.21 -13.68
C ASN A 232 -6.63 14.66 -12.23
N LEU A 233 -6.18 15.91 -12.01
CA LEU A 233 -6.05 16.49 -10.67
C LEU A 233 -7.41 16.71 -10.01
N GLU A 234 -8.39 17.24 -10.75
CA GLU A 234 -9.75 17.43 -10.22
C GLU A 234 -10.45 16.09 -9.96
N ALA A 235 -10.34 15.13 -10.89
CA ALA A 235 -10.89 13.78 -10.72
C ALA A 235 -10.17 12.99 -9.62
N GLY A 236 -8.85 13.12 -9.49
CA GLY A 236 -8.05 12.50 -8.43
C GLY A 236 -8.38 13.07 -7.06
N THR A 237 -8.62 14.38 -6.95
CA THR A 237 -9.02 15.01 -5.67
C THR A 237 -10.43 14.58 -5.26
N ALA A 238 -11.35 14.39 -6.21
CA ALA A 238 -12.67 13.86 -5.94
C ALA A 238 -12.62 12.38 -5.54
N ALA A 239 -11.84 11.55 -6.24
CA ALA A 239 -11.66 10.13 -5.93
C ALA A 239 -10.96 9.92 -4.58
N ILE A 240 -9.97 10.75 -4.23
CA ILE A 240 -9.33 10.74 -2.90
C ILE A 240 -10.34 11.13 -1.84
N ARG A 241 -11.16 12.17 -2.04
CA ARG A 241 -12.21 12.55 -1.08
C ARG A 241 -13.28 11.47 -0.93
N GLU A 242 -13.66 10.81 -2.02
CA GLU A 242 -14.60 9.68 -1.98
C GLU A 242 -13.99 8.47 -1.29
N ALA A 243 -12.70 8.17 -1.50
CA ALA A 243 -11.98 7.10 -0.82
C ALA A 243 -11.74 7.43 0.67
N GLU A 244 -11.37 8.67 1.00
CA GLU A 244 -11.25 9.16 2.38
C GLU A 244 -12.59 9.13 3.10
N ALA A 245 -13.67 9.56 2.43
CA ALA A 245 -15.02 9.43 2.95
C ALA A 245 -15.41 7.96 3.11
N ALA A 246 -15.08 7.09 2.16
CA ALA A 246 -15.36 5.65 2.24
C ALA A 246 -14.60 4.98 3.41
N ILE A 247 -13.32 5.29 3.60
CA ILE A 247 -12.49 4.80 4.70
C ILE A 247 -12.96 5.36 6.05
N GLN A 248 -13.33 6.64 6.12
CA GLN A 248 -13.93 7.20 7.32
C GLN A 248 -15.28 6.55 7.63
N ASN A 249 -16.12 6.33 6.62
CA ASN A 249 -17.42 5.68 6.74
C ASN A 249 -17.31 4.21 7.17
N GLU A 250 -16.29 3.48 6.69
CA GLU A 250 -16.03 2.07 7.03
C GLU A 250 -15.76 1.88 8.53
N HIS A 251 -15.34 2.93 9.25
CA HIS A 251 -15.06 2.88 10.68
C HIS A 251 -15.97 3.74 11.56
N VAL A 252 -17.03 4.38 11.04
CA VAL A 252 -17.94 5.21 11.88
C VAL A 252 -18.56 4.39 13.00
N LEU A 253 -19.13 3.23 12.69
CA LEU A 253 -19.77 2.38 13.69
C LEU A 253 -18.75 1.77 14.65
N GLN A 254 -17.56 1.41 14.18
CA GLN A 254 -16.49 0.90 15.03
C GLN A 254 -16.02 1.95 16.04
N ASN A 255 -15.74 3.16 15.58
CA ASN A 255 -15.31 4.28 16.44
C ASN A 255 -16.41 4.67 17.44
N LEU A 256 -17.67 4.64 16.99
CA LEU A 256 -18.81 4.86 17.86
C LEU A 256 -18.91 3.78 18.95
N TYR A 257 -18.77 2.51 18.56
CA TYR A 257 -18.80 1.38 19.46
C TYR A 257 -17.70 1.46 20.53
N GLU A 258 -16.45 1.73 20.14
CA GLU A 258 -15.33 1.89 21.08
C GLU A 258 -15.58 3.04 22.08
N THR A 259 -16.11 4.16 21.57
CA THR A 259 -16.50 5.29 22.41
C THR A 259 -17.59 4.90 23.41
N ILE A 260 -18.61 4.14 22.98
CA ILE A 260 -19.67 3.64 23.84
C ILE A 260 -19.11 2.67 24.90
N LYS A 261 -18.29 1.70 24.48
CA LYS A 261 -17.66 0.69 25.32
C LYS A 261 -16.81 1.33 26.41
N SER A 262 -16.04 2.37 26.07
CA SER A 262 -15.22 3.13 27.04
C SER A 262 -16.03 3.79 28.17
N ARG A 263 -17.33 4.04 27.93
CA ARG A 263 -18.24 4.68 28.92
C ARG A 263 -18.95 3.66 29.81
N LYS A 264 -18.75 2.35 29.58
CA LYS A 264 -19.33 1.29 30.42
C LYS A 264 -18.64 1.29 31.78
N GLY A 265 -19.42 1.50 32.85
CA GLY A 265 -18.90 1.62 34.22
C GLY A 265 -18.38 3.02 34.61
N ALA A 266 -18.45 4.00 33.71
CA ALA A 266 -18.20 5.40 34.04
C ALA A 266 -19.33 5.99 34.91
N ASP A 267 -19.07 7.15 35.54
CA ASP A 267 -20.06 7.85 36.36
C ASP A 267 -21.31 8.22 35.52
N PRO A 268 -22.53 7.77 35.89
CA PRO A 268 -23.78 8.13 35.22
C PRO A 268 -24.08 9.63 35.13
N SER A 269 -23.46 10.45 36.00
CA SER A 269 -23.59 11.91 35.96
C SER A 269 -22.77 12.55 34.84
N SER A 270 -21.73 11.85 34.36
CA SER A 270 -20.74 12.37 33.41
C SER A 270 -21.12 12.15 31.93
N SER A 271 -21.98 11.18 31.63
CA SER A 271 -22.34 10.82 30.26
C SER A 271 -23.72 10.18 30.16
N TRP A 272 -24.46 10.53 29.10
CA TRP A 272 -25.71 9.86 28.75
C TRP A 272 -25.54 8.35 28.54
N THR A 273 -24.45 7.93 27.87
CA THR A 273 -24.17 6.50 27.64
C THR A 273 -23.97 5.77 28.97
N ALA A 274 -23.22 6.35 29.90
CA ALA A 274 -23.01 5.80 31.24
C ALA A 274 -24.33 5.69 32.03
N LYS A 275 -25.19 6.70 31.92
CA LYS A 275 -26.56 6.68 32.47
C LYS A 275 -27.44 5.61 31.84
N LEU A 276 -27.24 5.28 30.57
CA LEU A 276 -27.98 4.19 29.92
C LEU A 276 -27.53 2.84 30.49
N PHE A 277 -26.22 2.61 30.59
CA PHE A 277 -25.66 1.41 31.22
C PHE A 277 -26.12 1.24 32.67
N SER A 278 -26.16 2.33 33.46
CA SER A 278 -26.59 2.27 34.86
C SER A 278 -28.07 1.89 35.05
N LYS A 279 -28.90 2.03 34.00
CA LYS A 279 -30.31 1.61 34.01
C LYS A 279 -30.51 0.15 33.57
N GLY A 280 -29.45 -0.51 33.13
CA GLY A 280 -29.42 -1.93 32.79
C GLY A 280 -30.06 -2.29 31.44
N ARG A 281 -29.83 -3.54 31.01
CA ARG A 281 -30.20 -4.09 29.70
C ARG A 281 -31.65 -3.87 29.30
N SER A 282 -32.58 -3.96 30.26
CA SER A 282 -34.01 -3.75 30.00
C SER A 282 -34.28 -2.35 29.44
N LYS A 283 -33.72 -1.31 30.07
CA LYS A 283 -33.92 0.07 29.61
C LYS A 283 -33.19 0.35 28.30
N ILE A 284 -32.00 -0.23 28.11
CA ILE A 284 -31.24 -0.14 26.86
C ILE A 284 -32.05 -0.75 25.71
N SER A 285 -32.60 -1.95 25.90
CA SER A 285 -33.43 -2.64 24.89
C SER A 285 -34.71 -1.87 24.59
N GLN A 286 -35.32 -1.24 25.61
CA GLN A 286 -36.48 -0.38 25.40
C GLN A 286 -36.15 0.80 24.49
N LYS A 287 -34.99 1.45 24.65
CA LYS A 287 -34.55 2.53 23.77
C LYS A 287 -34.40 2.06 22.32
N VAL A 288 -33.81 0.89 22.09
CA VAL A 288 -33.71 0.30 20.73
C VAL A 288 -35.10 0.16 20.10
N GLY A 289 -36.08 -0.30 20.86
CA GLY A 289 -37.47 -0.43 20.38
C GLY A 289 -38.17 0.92 20.10
N GLU A 290 -37.90 1.94 20.93
CA GLU A 290 -38.41 3.31 20.73
C GLU A 290 -37.91 3.87 19.39
N GLU A 291 -36.58 3.92 19.19
CA GLU A 291 -35.99 4.45 17.93
C GLU A 291 -36.41 3.64 16.71
N GLY A 292 -36.50 2.30 16.84
CA GLY A 292 -36.96 1.44 15.74
C GLY A 292 -38.38 1.75 15.31
N THR A 293 -39.24 2.17 16.24
CA THR A 293 -40.60 2.62 15.94
C THR A 293 -40.59 3.98 15.25
N GLU A 294 -39.71 4.89 15.68
CA GLU A 294 -39.55 6.23 15.10
C GLU A 294 -39.03 6.16 13.66
N VAL A 295 -38.07 5.27 13.37
CA VAL A 295 -37.61 4.95 11.99
C VAL A 295 -38.77 4.50 11.10
N VAL A 296 -39.61 3.59 11.58
CA VAL A 296 -40.78 3.10 10.82
C VAL A 296 -41.76 4.24 10.55
N ILE A 297 -42.05 5.08 11.55
CA ILE A 297 -42.95 6.22 11.41
C ILE A 297 -42.40 7.22 10.38
N ALA A 298 -41.12 7.56 10.46
CA ALA A 298 -40.46 8.47 9.52
C ALA A 298 -40.49 7.92 8.09
N GLY A 299 -40.25 6.62 7.92
CA GLY A 299 -40.34 5.93 6.64
C GLY A 299 -41.76 5.93 6.04
N ILE A 300 -42.79 5.69 6.86
CA ILE A 300 -44.20 5.75 6.42
C ILE A 300 -44.59 7.17 5.98
N ARG A 301 -44.04 8.19 6.64
CA ARG A 301 -44.29 9.60 6.31
C ARG A 301 -43.50 10.10 5.10
N ASP A 302 -42.61 9.27 4.55
CA ASP A 302 -41.65 9.66 3.51
C ASP A 302 -40.81 10.89 3.92
N ASP A 303 -40.54 11.03 5.23
CA ASP A 303 -39.76 12.12 5.79
C ASP A 303 -38.28 11.73 5.82
N LYS A 304 -37.57 12.01 4.72
CA LYS A 304 -36.16 11.62 4.56
C LYS A 304 -35.24 12.21 5.64
N PRO A 305 -35.30 13.52 5.99
CA PRO A 305 -34.50 14.05 7.10
C PRO A 305 -34.74 13.34 8.43
N GLU A 306 -35.99 13.12 8.81
CA GLU A 306 -36.30 12.44 10.06
C GLU A 306 -35.85 10.98 10.00
N LEU A 307 -36.07 10.29 8.88
CA LEU A 307 -35.63 8.91 8.70
C LEU A 307 -34.12 8.75 8.90
N ILE A 308 -33.31 9.69 8.42
CA ILE A 308 -31.85 9.68 8.63
C ILE A 308 -31.51 9.82 10.11
N LYS A 309 -32.16 10.76 10.80
CA LYS A 309 -31.93 11.04 12.23
C LYS A 309 -32.30 9.83 13.10
N GLU A 310 -33.51 9.31 12.94
CA GLU A 310 -33.98 8.15 13.71
C GLU A 310 -33.17 6.89 13.39
N SER A 311 -32.69 6.74 12.15
CA SER A 311 -31.80 5.62 11.79
C SER A 311 -30.45 5.71 12.51
N ALA A 312 -29.89 6.92 12.67
CA ALA A 312 -28.66 7.14 13.40
C ALA A 312 -28.84 6.85 14.91
N ASP A 313 -29.96 7.29 15.50
CA ASP A 313 -30.27 7.04 16.90
C ASP A 313 -30.52 5.55 17.18
N LEU A 314 -31.18 4.85 16.25
CA LEU A 314 -31.33 3.39 16.30
C LEU A 314 -29.98 2.67 16.29
N LEU A 315 -29.07 3.03 15.37
CA LEU A 315 -27.72 2.44 15.29
C LEU A 315 -26.90 2.71 16.56
N TYR A 316 -27.01 3.92 17.11
CA TYR A 316 -26.39 4.28 18.39
C TYR A 316 -26.90 3.39 19.52
N HIS A 317 -28.23 3.30 19.70
CA HIS A 317 -28.83 2.52 20.78
C HIS A 317 -28.61 1.02 20.62
N LEU A 318 -28.58 0.52 19.38
CA LEU A 318 -28.19 -0.86 19.07
C LEU A 318 -26.74 -1.14 19.46
N SER A 319 -25.82 -0.21 19.19
CA SER A 319 -24.40 -0.32 19.59
C SER A 319 -24.23 -0.32 21.11
N VAL A 320 -25.05 0.43 21.85
CA VAL A 320 -25.08 0.37 23.34
C VAL A 320 -25.57 -1.00 23.82
N LEU A 321 -26.57 -1.58 23.15
CA LEU A 321 -27.05 -2.92 23.48
C LEU A 321 -25.98 -3.98 23.21
N TRP A 322 -25.27 -3.89 22.08
CA TRP A 322 -24.14 -4.76 21.76
C TRP A 322 -23.06 -4.69 22.85
N ALA A 323 -22.63 -3.49 23.22
CA ALA A 323 -21.62 -3.29 24.26
C ALA A 323 -22.09 -3.80 25.63
N ASP A 324 -23.38 -3.70 25.97
CA ASP A 324 -23.94 -4.28 27.19
C ASP A 324 -23.98 -5.83 27.15
N ALA A 325 -24.34 -6.38 26.00
CA ALA A 325 -24.45 -7.82 25.73
C ALA A 325 -23.10 -8.52 25.54
N GLY A 326 -22.04 -7.76 25.27
CA GLY A 326 -20.72 -8.32 24.91
C GLY A 326 -20.66 -8.83 23.48
N VAL A 327 -21.44 -8.23 22.58
CA VAL A 327 -21.40 -8.50 21.13
C VAL A 327 -20.50 -7.45 20.50
N GLU A 328 -19.46 -7.87 19.78
CA GLU A 328 -18.59 -6.98 19.03
C GLU A 328 -19.16 -6.71 17.62
N PRO A 329 -18.92 -5.52 17.03
CA PRO A 329 -19.43 -5.20 15.69
C PRO A 329 -19.00 -6.21 14.62
N ASP A 330 -17.77 -6.73 14.71
CA ASP A 330 -17.24 -7.73 13.77
C ASP A 330 -18.07 -9.02 13.75
N GLU A 331 -18.63 -9.45 14.88
CA GLU A 331 -19.51 -10.63 14.95
C GLU A 331 -20.82 -10.39 14.19
N VAL A 332 -21.35 -9.17 14.22
CA VAL A 332 -22.54 -8.77 13.47
C VAL A 332 -22.22 -8.67 11.98
N TRP A 333 -21.05 -8.16 11.63
CA TRP A 333 -20.61 -8.07 10.24
C TRP A 333 -20.35 -9.45 9.64
N ASP A 334 -19.78 -10.39 10.39
CA ASP A 334 -19.62 -11.78 9.99
C ASP A 334 -20.98 -12.44 9.70
N GLU A 335 -21.97 -12.20 10.55
CA GLU A 335 -23.34 -12.69 10.34
C GLU A 335 -24.00 -12.05 9.11
N LEU A 336 -23.75 -10.77 8.82
CA LEU A 336 -24.26 -10.13 7.61
C LEU A 336 -23.57 -10.66 6.35
N ARG A 337 -22.25 -10.83 6.38
CA ARG A 337 -21.45 -11.43 5.29
C ARG A 337 -21.88 -12.87 4.98
N SER A 338 -22.23 -13.66 6.01
CA SER A 338 -22.73 -15.03 5.81
C SER A 338 -24.03 -15.05 4.97
N ARG A 339 -24.83 -13.99 5.09
CA ARG A 339 -26.11 -13.82 4.36
C ARG A 339 -25.93 -13.29 2.94
N GLU A 340 -24.86 -12.55 2.64
CA GLU A 340 -24.58 -12.04 1.29
C GLU A 340 -24.44 -13.15 0.24
N ASN A 341 -23.84 -14.30 0.63
CA ASN A 341 -23.69 -15.46 -0.24
C ASN A 341 -24.96 -16.33 -0.34
N THR A 342 -25.97 -16.04 0.48
CA THR A 342 -27.25 -16.73 0.49
C THR A 342 -28.28 -15.83 -0.17
N SER A 343 -28.26 -15.75 -1.50
CA SER A 343 -29.21 -14.89 -2.23
C SER A 343 -30.64 -15.14 -1.74
N GLY A 344 -31.37 -14.09 -1.37
CA GLY A 344 -32.76 -14.19 -0.88
C GLY A 344 -33.75 -14.85 -1.85
N ILE A 345 -33.31 -15.14 -3.09
CA ILE A 345 -34.03 -15.94 -4.07
C ILE A 345 -34.06 -17.43 -3.65
N ALA A 346 -32.94 -17.98 -3.17
CA ALA A 346 -32.85 -19.36 -2.71
C ALA A 346 -33.66 -19.59 -1.42
N GLU A 347 -33.64 -18.62 -0.50
CA GLU A 347 -34.38 -18.70 0.76
C GLU A 347 -35.91 -18.61 0.53
N LYS A 348 -36.36 -17.74 -0.41
CA LYS A 348 -37.79 -17.67 -0.80
C LYS A 348 -38.29 -18.97 -1.42
N GLN A 349 -37.49 -19.65 -2.23
CA GLN A 349 -37.84 -20.94 -2.83
C GLN A 349 -37.93 -22.07 -1.79
N SER A 350 -37.08 -22.05 -0.76
CA SER A 350 -37.14 -23.03 0.34
C SER A 350 -38.34 -22.86 1.27
N ARG A 351 -38.84 -21.63 1.44
CA ARG A 351 -40.02 -21.32 2.28
C ARG A 351 -41.36 -21.47 1.55
N SER A 352 -41.34 -21.71 0.24
CA SER A 352 -42.53 -21.91 -0.60
C SER A 352 -42.69 -23.35 -1.11
N SER A 353 -41.96 -24.30 -0.51
CA SER A 353 -42.07 -25.75 -0.77
C SER A 353 -42.82 -26.47 0.36
#